data_AF-A0A3D1XVY6-F1
#
_entry.id   AF-A0A3D1XVY6-F1
#
_cell.length_a   1.000
_cell.length_b   1.000
_cell.length_c   1.000
_cell.angle_alpha   90.00
_cell.angle_beta   90.00
_cell.angle_gamma   90.00
#
_symmetry.space_group_name_H-M   'P 1'
#
loop_
_entity.id
_entity.type
_entity.pdbx_description
1 polymer ?
#
loop_
_entity_poly.entity_id
_entity_poly.type
_entity_poly.pdbx_seq_one_letter_code
_entity_poly.pdbx_strand_id
1 'polypeptide(L)'
;MKPALYRIRHILISTIPSPQKSADEASHKKALRMTRMINEEAKAKAEEVLQKIKAGENFEQLAKEFSEDEVSKQKGGMLGDLHPRSTIPEIAESMVKLNEGETSNIISSSFGHHILKLDEIIPSVLIPFKDAQSDILNTLMKRETKKLFKEYVVDLEKTAKIEIFI
;
A
#
# COMPACT_ATOMS: atom_id res chain seq x y z
N MET A 1 4.91 -19.07 -13.75
CA MET A 1 5.58 -18.98 -12.43
C MET A 1 4.71 -18.09 -11.56
N LYS A 2 4.25 -18.58 -10.39
CA LYS A 2 3.65 -17.73 -9.37
C LYS A 2 4.79 -16.96 -8.72
N PRO A 3 4.77 -15.61 -8.68
CA PRO A 3 5.86 -14.85 -8.09
C PRO A 3 5.92 -15.10 -6.58
N ALA A 4 7.07 -14.79 -5.96
CA ALA A 4 7.18 -14.79 -4.51
C ALA A 4 6.26 -13.74 -3.90
N LEU A 5 5.63 -14.08 -2.77
CA LEU A 5 4.79 -13.18 -1.98
C LEU A 5 5.37 -13.04 -0.58
N TYR A 6 5.05 -11.94 0.08
CA TYR A 6 5.55 -11.60 1.40
C TYR A 6 4.35 -11.34 2.30
N ARG A 7 4.19 -12.16 3.33
CA ARG A 7 3.16 -11.93 4.34
C ARG A 7 3.67 -10.90 5.32
N ILE A 8 3.07 -9.72 5.32
CA ILE A 8 3.54 -8.62 6.16
C ILE A 8 2.44 -8.04 7.03
N ARG A 9 2.91 -7.48 8.16
CA ARG A 9 2.14 -6.59 9.01
C ARG A 9 2.76 -5.21 8.99
N HIS A 10 1.95 -4.20 9.24
CA HIS A 10 2.44 -2.84 9.43
C HIS A 10 1.74 -2.10 10.56
N ILE A 11 2.41 -1.07 11.05
CA ILE A 11 1.84 -0.03 11.89
C ILE A 11 2.04 1.28 11.14
N LEU A 12 0.93 1.98 10.85
CA LEU A 12 0.95 3.29 10.22
C LEU A 12 0.68 4.36 11.27
N ILE A 13 1.58 5.33 11.39
CA ILE A 13 1.33 6.61 12.05
C ILE A 13 1.26 7.68 10.97
N SER A 14 0.09 8.28 10.79
CA SER A 14 -0.22 9.17 9.68
C SER A 14 0.46 10.52 9.85
N THR A 15 0.79 11.13 8.72
CA THR A 15 1.28 12.51 8.66
C THR A 15 0.33 13.36 7.83
N ILE A 16 0.34 14.66 8.03
CA ILE A 16 -0.45 15.59 7.22
C ILE A 16 0.45 16.14 6.10
N PRO A 17 -0.02 16.17 4.84
CA PRO A 17 0.74 16.75 3.75
C PRO A 17 0.98 18.25 3.97
N SER A 18 2.11 18.75 3.46
CA SER A 18 2.41 20.18 3.50
C SER A 18 1.29 21.00 2.84
N PRO A 19 0.86 22.11 3.46
CA PRO A 19 -0.19 22.95 2.91
C PRO A 19 0.26 23.54 1.56
N GLN A 20 -0.67 23.62 0.62
CA GLN A 20 -0.43 24.32 -0.65
C GLN A 20 -0.20 25.81 -0.40
N LYS A 21 0.53 26.44 -1.31
CA LYS A 21 0.88 27.87 -1.22
C LYS A 21 -0.41 28.70 -1.26
N SER A 22 -0.65 29.52 -0.24
CA SER A 22 -1.77 30.47 -0.19
C SER A 22 -1.33 31.90 -0.50
N ALA A 23 -2.26 32.73 -0.96
CA ALA A 23 -2.00 34.16 -1.24
C ALA A 23 -1.74 34.97 0.04
N ASP A 24 -2.32 34.58 1.17
CA ASP A 24 -2.00 35.13 2.49
C ASP A 24 -0.79 34.40 3.10
N GLU A 25 0.33 35.11 3.22
CA GLU A 25 1.60 34.60 3.75
C GLU A 25 1.52 34.28 5.25
N ALA A 26 0.75 35.05 6.02
CA ALA A 26 0.62 34.85 7.47
C ALA A 26 -0.12 33.54 7.78
N SER A 27 -1.23 33.29 7.09
CA SER A 27 -1.96 32.02 7.17
C SER A 27 -1.11 30.84 6.66
N HIS A 28 -0.37 31.02 5.57
CA HIS A 28 0.52 29.97 5.05
C HIS A 28 1.58 29.56 6.07
N LYS A 29 2.27 30.53 6.68
CA LYS A 29 3.31 30.30 7.69
C LYS A 29 2.75 29.61 8.93
N LYS A 30 1.55 30.00 9.37
CA LYS A 30 0.86 29.35 10.49
C LYS A 30 0.53 27.88 10.17
N ALA A 31 -0.01 27.61 8.97
CA ALA A 31 -0.33 26.26 8.52
C ALA A 31 0.92 25.38 8.41
N LEU A 32 2.02 25.90 7.88
CA LEU A 32 3.32 25.21 7.82
C LEU A 32 3.84 24.84 9.21
N ARG A 33 3.79 25.79 10.16
CA ARG A 33 4.20 25.52 11.55
C ARG A 33 3.36 24.42 12.17
N MET A 34 2.05 24.47 11.99
CA MET A 34 1.14 23.46 12.53
C MET A 34 1.41 22.09 11.93
N THR A 35 1.54 22.01 10.60
CA THR A 35 1.85 20.76 9.89
C THR A 35 3.17 20.16 10.37
N ARG A 36 4.21 21.00 10.53
CA ARG A 36 5.49 20.56 11.09
C ARG A 36 5.32 20.00 12.50
N MET A 37 4.61 20.69 13.39
CA MET A 37 4.40 20.21 14.76
C MET A 37 3.69 18.85 14.77
N ILE A 38 2.64 18.68 13.97
CA ILE A 38 1.89 17.42 13.87
C ILE A 38 2.77 16.29 13.33
N ASN A 39 3.57 16.56 12.29
CA ASN A 39 4.43 15.55 11.70
C ASN A 39 5.62 15.17 12.61
N GLU A 40 6.14 16.11 13.40
CA GLU A 40 7.14 15.79 14.44
C GLU A 40 6.53 14.93 15.56
N GLU A 41 5.29 15.19 15.96
CA GLU A 41 4.58 14.36 16.94
C GLU A 41 4.34 12.95 16.39
N ALA A 42 3.93 12.82 15.12
CA ALA A 42 3.77 11.54 14.43
C ALA A 42 5.10 10.77 14.40
N LYS A 43 6.21 11.45 14.13
CA LYS A 43 7.54 10.85 14.17
C LYS A 43 7.91 10.36 15.57
N ALA A 44 7.68 11.15 16.60
CA ALA A 44 7.93 10.76 17.99
C ALA A 44 7.10 9.53 18.39
N LYS A 45 5.83 9.46 17.99
CA LYS A 45 4.97 8.28 18.21
C LYS A 45 5.51 7.04 17.47
N ALA A 46 5.94 7.18 16.23
CA ALA A 46 6.55 6.08 15.48
C ALA A 46 7.85 5.59 16.14
N GLU A 47 8.68 6.50 16.65
CA GLU A 47 9.89 6.15 17.40
C GLU A 47 9.58 5.41 18.69
N GLU A 48 8.57 5.87 19.45
CA GLU A 48 8.09 5.17 20.65
C GLU A 48 7.63 3.74 20.33
N VAL A 49 6.78 3.57 19.32
CA VAL A 49 6.28 2.25 18.90
C VAL A 49 7.44 1.34 18.49
N LEU A 50 8.42 1.86 17.74
CA LEU A 50 9.59 1.07 17.36
C LEU A 50 10.41 0.63 18.57
N GLN A 51 10.56 1.48 19.59
CA GLN A 51 11.25 1.10 20.84
C GLN A 51 10.49 0.00 21.59
N LYS A 52 9.15 0.09 21.65
CA LYS A 52 8.29 -0.94 22.25
C LYS A 52 8.44 -2.28 21.54
N ILE A 53 8.46 -2.28 20.21
CA ILE A 53 8.71 -3.50 19.41
C ILE A 53 10.10 -4.07 19.70
N LYS A 54 11.13 -3.22 19.76
CA LYS A 54 12.51 -3.65 20.08
C LYS A 54 12.66 -4.18 21.50
N ALA A 55 11.82 -3.71 22.43
CA ALA A 55 11.72 -4.24 23.78
C ALA A 55 11.00 -5.60 23.87
N GLY A 56 10.45 -6.10 22.75
CA GLY A 56 9.77 -7.39 22.68
C GLY A 56 8.26 -7.34 22.93
N GLU A 57 7.66 -6.15 22.95
CA GLU A 57 6.20 -6.02 22.99
C GLU A 57 5.55 -6.65 21.74
N ASN A 58 4.34 -7.19 21.89
CA ASN A 58 3.67 -7.90 20.80
C ASN A 58 3.24 -6.92 19.68
N PHE A 59 3.72 -7.17 18.47
CA PHE A 59 3.46 -6.31 17.30
C PHE A 59 1.96 -6.18 16.99
N GLU A 60 1.17 -7.25 17.14
CA GLU A 60 -0.26 -7.22 16.82
C GLU A 60 -1.05 -6.34 17.80
N GLN A 61 -0.67 -6.34 19.07
CA GLN A 61 -1.24 -5.47 20.10
C GLN A 61 -0.88 -4.01 19.83
N LEU A 62 0.41 -3.74 19.57
CA LEU A 62 0.85 -2.39 19.20
C LEU A 62 0.18 -1.89 17.93
N ALA A 63 -0.02 -2.75 16.93
CA ALA A 63 -0.75 -2.38 15.73
C ALA A 63 -2.21 -2.04 16.02
N LYS A 64 -2.89 -2.82 16.88
CA LYS A 64 -4.27 -2.52 17.30
C LYS A 64 -4.40 -1.26 18.12
N GLU A 65 -3.37 -0.88 18.87
CA GLU A 65 -3.36 0.31 19.70
C GLU A 65 -3.00 1.56 18.90
N PHE A 66 -1.83 1.54 18.26
CA PHE A 66 -1.20 2.72 17.69
C PHE A 66 -1.44 2.91 16.19
N SER A 67 -1.74 1.85 15.42
CA SER A 67 -1.90 2.01 13.97
C SER A 67 -3.13 2.88 13.66
N GLU A 68 -2.99 3.73 12.67
CA GLU A 68 -4.05 4.58 12.11
C GLU A 68 -4.57 4.05 10.76
N ASP A 69 -4.03 2.92 10.27
CA ASP A 69 -4.64 2.19 9.16
C ASP A 69 -5.83 1.34 9.65
N GLU A 70 -7.04 1.89 9.53
CA GLU A 70 -8.29 1.25 9.97
C GLU A 70 -8.51 -0.15 9.39
N VAL A 71 -8.02 -0.42 8.17
CA VAL A 71 -8.25 -1.68 7.45
C VAL A 71 -7.46 -2.83 8.07
N SER A 72 -6.20 -2.59 8.41
CA SER A 72 -5.30 -3.61 8.96
C SER A 72 -5.19 -3.56 10.49
N LYS A 73 -5.46 -2.41 11.13
CA LYS A 73 -5.38 -2.21 12.59
C LYS A 73 -6.05 -3.32 13.36
N GLN A 74 -7.32 -3.61 13.04
CA GLN A 74 -8.12 -4.63 13.74
C GLN A 74 -7.57 -6.06 13.56
N LYS A 75 -6.79 -6.29 12.50
CA LYS A 75 -6.13 -7.56 12.19
C LYS A 75 -4.68 -7.59 12.68
N GLY A 76 -4.31 -6.73 13.64
CA GLY A 76 -2.94 -6.66 14.15
C GLY A 76 -1.95 -6.21 13.09
N GLY A 77 -2.36 -5.27 12.23
CA GLY A 77 -1.52 -4.70 11.17
C GLY A 77 -1.41 -5.55 9.91
N MET A 78 -2.10 -6.69 9.81
CA MET A 78 -1.96 -7.61 8.67
C MET A 78 -2.42 -6.99 7.35
N LEU A 79 -1.49 -6.90 6.39
CA LEU A 79 -1.76 -6.48 5.00
C LEU A 79 -2.00 -7.67 4.05
N GLY A 80 -1.71 -8.89 4.50
CA GLY A 80 -1.82 -10.12 3.72
C GLY A 80 -0.56 -10.40 2.91
N ASP A 81 -0.72 -11.25 1.88
CA ASP A 81 0.38 -11.75 1.06
C ASP A 81 0.61 -10.79 -0.12
N LEU A 82 1.63 -9.94 -0.01
CA LEU A 82 1.90 -8.88 -0.97
C LEU A 82 2.98 -9.28 -1.98
N HIS A 83 2.77 -8.86 -3.22
CA HIS A 83 3.81 -8.83 -4.23
C HIS A 83 4.50 -7.46 -4.19
N PRO A 84 5.83 -7.34 -4.38
CA PRO A 84 6.51 -6.04 -4.35
C PRO A 84 5.93 -4.99 -5.32
N ARG A 85 5.34 -5.44 -6.43
CA ARG A 85 4.68 -4.56 -7.42
C ARG A 85 3.23 -4.19 -7.11
N SER A 86 2.63 -4.75 -6.05
CA SER A 86 1.25 -4.48 -5.65
C SER A 86 1.16 -3.56 -4.44
N THR A 87 2.28 -2.97 -4.00
CA THR A 87 2.35 -2.03 -2.88
C THR A 87 3.17 -0.80 -3.26
N ILE A 88 3.21 0.20 -2.39
CA ILE A 88 3.99 1.42 -2.61
C ILE A 88 5.51 1.14 -2.58
N PRO A 89 6.33 1.88 -3.33
CA PRO A 89 7.76 1.62 -3.45
C PRO A 89 8.50 1.52 -2.11
N GLU A 90 8.16 2.39 -1.17
CA GLU A 90 8.84 2.48 0.13
C GLU A 90 8.64 1.21 0.96
N ILE A 91 7.43 0.64 0.91
CA ILE A 91 7.11 -0.64 1.57
C ILE A 91 7.75 -1.80 0.81
N ALA A 92 7.66 -1.80 -0.52
CA ALA A 92 8.25 -2.83 -1.36
C ALA A 92 9.76 -2.97 -1.12
N GLU A 93 10.49 -1.84 -1.13
CA GLU A 93 11.93 -1.79 -0.92
C GLU A 93 12.37 -2.28 0.46
N SER A 94 11.62 -1.96 1.51
CA SER A 94 11.95 -2.44 2.86
C SER A 94 11.57 -3.91 3.03
N MET A 95 10.41 -4.31 2.53
CA MET A 95 9.89 -5.67 2.66
C MET A 95 10.84 -6.71 2.07
N VAL A 96 11.43 -6.45 0.91
CA VAL A 96 12.37 -7.39 0.26
C VAL A 96 13.74 -7.49 0.96
N LYS A 97 14.05 -6.57 1.88
CA LYS A 97 15.31 -6.54 2.64
C LYS A 97 15.19 -7.24 3.99
N LEU A 98 13.96 -7.50 4.45
CA LEU A 98 13.71 -8.15 5.73
C LEU A 98 13.85 -9.66 5.62
N ASN A 99 14.28 -10.27 6.71
CA ASN A 99 14.19 -11.71 6.92
C ASN A 99 12.86 -12.07 7.59
N GLU A 100 12.45 -13.33 7.50
CA GLU A 100 11.26 -13.82 8.20
C GLU A 100 11.38 -13.58 9.70
N GLY A 101 10.30 -13.06 10.29
CA GLY A 101 10.24 -12.65 11.70
C GLY A 101 10.84 -11.27 11.98
N GLU A 102 11.55 -10.64 11.04
CA GLU A 102 12.22 -9.36 11.24
C GLU A 102 11.24 -8.16 11.19
N THR A 103 11.58 -7.11 11.94
CA THR A 103 10.88 -5.82 11.94
C THR A 103 11.77 -4.76 11.31
N SER A 104 11.20 -3.90 10.45
CA SER A 104 11.92 -2.78 9.84
C SER A 104 12.21 -1.64 10.81
N ASN A 105 13.05 -0.70 10.37
CA ASN A 105 13.05 0.66 10.92
C ASN A 105 11.82 1.45 10.44
N ILE A 106 11.70 2.71 10.86
CA ILE A 106 10.65 3.62 10.38
C ILE A 106 10.85 3.92 8.89
N ILE A 107 9.80 3.73 8.11
CA ILE A 107 9.73 4.01 6.67
C ILE A 107 8.80 5.19 6.47
N SER A 108 9.27 6.24 5.82
CA SER A 108 8.46 7.41 5.52
C SER A 108 7.80 7.27 4.14
N SER A 109 6.53 7.67 4.03
CA SER A 109 5.77 7.70 2.78
C SER A 109 4.85 8.93 2.75
N SER A 110 4.09 9.11 1.67
CA SER A 110 3.02 10.12 1.59
C SER A 110 1.88 9.94 2.60
N PHE A 111 1.70 8.73 3.14
CA PHE A 111 0.67 8.44 4.14
C PHE A 111 1.14 8.72 5.57
N GLY A 112 2.47 8.67 5.80
CA GLY A 112 3.07 8.80 7.12
C GLY A 112 4.22 7.83 7.33
N HIS A 113 4.42 7.49 8.60
CA HIS A 113 5.48 6.62 9.09
C HIS A 113 4.98 5.20 9.27
N HIS A 114 5.66 4.26 8.62
CA HIS A 114 5.35 2.83 8.65
C HIS A 114 6.42 2.07 9.39
N ILE A 115 6.02 1.07 10.17
CA ILE A 115 6.92 0.05 10.72
C ILE A 115 6.39 -1.29 10.23
N LEU A 116 7.23 -2.07 9.57
CA LEU A 116 6.87 -3.36 9.00
C LEU A 116 7.35 -4.51 9.87
N LYS A 117 6.60 -5.60 9.86
CA LYS A 117 7.07 -6.91 10.29
C LYS A 117 6.84 -7.90 9.16
N LEU A 118 7.88 -8.62 8.77
CA LEU A 118 7.78 -9.72 7.82
C LEU A 118 7.48 -11.00 8.60
N ASP A 119 6.32 -11.61 8.35
CA ASP A 119 5.94 -12.86 9.01
C ASP A 119 6.48 -14.07 8.24
N GLU A 120 6.31 -14.08 6.92
CA GLU A 120 6.64 -15.24 6.05
C GLU A 120 6.97 -14.79 4.62
N ILE A 121 7.94 -15.45 3.99
CA ILE A 121 8.25 -15.35 2.56
C ILE A 121 7.68 -16.58 1.87
N ILE A 122 6.64 -16.38 1.06
CA ILE A 122 6.02 -17.42 0.26
C ILE A 122 6.83 -17.53 -1.05
N PRO A 123 7.56 -18.63 -1.27
CA PRO A 123 8.50 -18.72 -2.38
C PRO A 123 7.78 -18.77 -3.73
N SER A 124 8.51 -18.36 -4.76
CA SER A 124 8.01 -18.47 -6.12
C SER A 124 7.92 -19.94 -6.55
N VAL A 125 6.80 -20.30 -7.16
CA VAL A 125 6.55 -21.67 -7.63
C VAL A 125 6.44 -21.71 -9.15
N LEU A 126 7.23 -22.59 -9.77
CA LEU A 126 7.07 -22.91 -11.19
C LEU A 126 5.79 -23.74 -11.35
N ILE A 127 4.89 -23.27 -12.21
CA ILE A 127 3.71 -24.04 -12.61
C ILE A 127 4.04 -24.64 -13.98
N PRO A 128 3.97 -25.98 -14.13
CA PRO A 128 4.12 -26.63 -15.42
C PRO A 128 3.14 -26.06 -16.43
N PHE A 129 3.56 -25.91 -17.69
CA PHE A 129 2.69 -25.35 -18.73
C PHE A 129 1.35 -26.07 -18.82
N LYS A 130 1.36 -27.40 -18.74
CA LYS A 130 0.16 -28.25 -18.78
C LYS A 130 -0.89 -27.81 -17.75
N ASP A 131 -0.47 -27.47 -16.54
CA ASP A 131 -1.39 -27.09 -15.46
C ASP A 131 -1.83 -25.62 -15.57
N ALA A 132 -1.03 -24.78 -16.23
CA ALA A 132 -1.34 -23.37 -16.46
C ALA A 132 -2.15 -23.11 -17.76
N GLN A 133 -2.31 -24.09 -18.64
CA GLN A 133 -2.92 -23.92 -19.97
C GLN A 133 -4.30 -23.27 -19.91
N SER A 134 -5.18 -23.78 -19.04
CA SER A 134 -6.55 -23.27 -18.91
C SER A 134 -6.57 -21.82 -18.42
N ASP A 135 -5.73 -21.48 -17.43
CA ASP A 135 -5.64 -20.12 -16.90
C ASP A 135 -5.07 -19.14 -17.93
N ILE A 136 -4.05 -19.56 -18.67
CA ILE A 136 -3.47 -18.79 -19.78
C ILE A 136 -4.53 -18.54 -20.85
N LEU A 137 -5.25 -19.58 -21.29
CA LEU A 137 -6.29 -19.46 -22.29
C LEU A 137 -7.40 -18.52 -21.83
N ASN A 138 -7.91 -18.69 -20.61
CA ASN A 138 -8.95 -17.84 -20.05
C ASN A 138 -8.51 -16.37 -19.94
N THR A 139 -7.25 -16.13 -19.58
CA THR A 139 -6.68 -14.78 -19.51
C THR A 139 -6.58 -14.14 -20.89
N LEU A 140 -6.08 -14.89 -21.88
CA LEU A 140 -5.99 -14.41 -23.26
C LEU A 140 -7.36 -14.14 -23.87
N MET A 141 -8.32 -15.04 -23.65
CA MET A 141 -9.71 -14.87 -24.07
C MET A 141 -10.33 -13.62 -23.45
N LYS A 142 -10.24 -13.43 -22.13
CA LYS A 142 -10.72 -12.21 -21.46
C LYS A 142 -10.08 -10.94 -22.03
N ARG A 143 -8.78 -10.98 -22.31
CA ARG A 143 -8.05 -9.84 -22.87
C ARG A 143 -8.54 -9.49 -24.27
N GLU A 144 -8.69 -10.49 -25.13
CA GLU A 144 -9.13 -10.29 -26.51
C GLU A 144 -10.61 -9.87 -26.56
N THR A 145 -11.49 -10.53 -25.79
CA THR A 145 -12.89 -10.12 -25.68
C THR A 145 -13.03 -8.68 -25.19
N LYS A 146 -12.26 -8.27 -24.17
CA LYS A 146 -12.29 -6.88 -23.68
C LYS A 146 -11.84 -5.88 -24.75
N LYS A 147 -10.83 -6.24 -25.55
CA LYS A 147 -10.34 -5.42 -26.66
C LYS A 147 -11.42 -5.29 -27.74
N LEU A 148 -11.92 -6.43 -28.24
CA LEU A 148 -12.95 -6.46 -29.29
C LEU A 148 -14.24 -5.75 -28.86
N PHE A 149 -14.67 -5.95 -27.62
CA PHE A 149 -15.84 -5.26 -27.08
C PHE A 149 -15.64 -3.75 -27.05
N LYS A 150 -14.46 -3.28 -26.62
CA LYS A 150 -14.12 -1.85 -26.65
C LYS A 150 -14.16 -1.29 -28.07
N GLU A 151 -13.58 -1.99 -29.03
CA GLU A 151 -13.59 -1.58 -30.45
C GLU A 151 -15.01 -1.54 -31.00
N TYR A 152 -15.83 -2.54 -30.68
CA TYR A 152 -17.24 -2.61 -31.08
C TYR A 152 -18.07 -1.45 -30.51
N VAL A 153 -17.92 -1.12 -29.22
CA VAL A 153 -18.62 0.02 -28.61
C VAL A 153 -18.22 1.34 -29.27
N VAL A 154 -16.92 1.54 -29.54
CA VAL A 154 -16.44 2.75 -30.24
C VAL A 154 -17.03 2.85 -31.66
N ASP A 155 -17.23 1.74 -32.35
CA ASP A 155 -17.85 1.74 -33.68
C ASP A 155 -19.35 2.06 -33.63
N LEU A 156 -20.06 1.50 -32.65
CA LEU A 156 -21.46 1.85 -32.38
C LEU A 156 -21.64 3.33 -32.04
N GLU A 157 -20.74 3.91 -31.24
CA GLU A 157 -20.77 5.34 -30.91
C GLU A 157 -20.64 6.25 -32.15
N LYS A 158 -19.83 5.86 -33.14
CA LYS A 158 -19.67 6.62 -34.39
C LYS A 158 -20.91 6.59 -35.27
N THR A 159 -21.66 5.50 -35.22
CA THR A 159 -22.82 5.28 -36.08
C THR A 159 -24.13 5.70 -35.41
N ALA A 160 -24.16 5.77 -34.09
CA ALA A 160 -25.32 6.22 -33.32
C ALA A 160 -25.45 7.75 -33.30
N LYS A 161 -26.68 8.25 -33.37
CA LYS A 161 -27.01 9.64 -33.00
C LYS A 161 -27.11 9.72 -31.47
N ILE A 162 -26.13 10.34 -30.83
CA ILE A 162 -26.09 10.53 -29.37
C ILE A 162 -26.34 12.01 -29.06
N GLU A 163 -27.42 12.32 -28.35
CA GLU A 163 -27.72 13.67 -27.84
C GLU A 163 -27.56 13.66 -26.32
N ILE A 164 -26.65 14.48 -25.79
CA ILE A 164 -26.42 14.65 -24.34
C ILE A 164 -27.00 16.00 -23.92
N PHE A 165 -28.05 15.97 -23.10
CA PHE A 165 -28.61 17.17 -22.48
C PHE A 165 -27.90 17.40 -21.14
N ILE A 166 -27.30 18.59 -20.99
CA ILE A 166 -26.57 19.04 -19.78
C ILE A 166 -27.44 20.04 -19.04
#